data_AF-A0A382MNN3-F1
#
_entry.id   AF-A0A382MNN3-F1
#
_cell.length_a   1.000
_cell.length_b   1.000
_cell.length_c   1.000
_cell.angle_alpha   90.00
_cell.angle_beta   90.00
_cell.angle_gamma   90.00
#
_symmetry.space_group_name_H-M   'P 1'
#
loop_
_entity.id
_entity.type
_entity.pdbx_description
1 polymer ?
#
loop_
_entity_poly.entity_id
_entity_poly.type
_entity_poly.pdbx_seq_one_letter_code
_entity_poly.pdbx_strand_id
1 'polypeptide(L)'
;MVKKINIIIKENQIEKLIIGLPKLLNGTEGDRAIFSRLISKKLKASNKGIRIVLWDERLTTEQAFKSMKSTGMKIKNIKSKLNSVSAIIILESYLQNQNAK
;
A
#
# COMPACT_ATOMS: atom_id res chain seq x y z
N MET A 1 -13.11 -6.69 4.71
CA MET A 1 -12.07 -6.09 3.83
C MET A 1 -11.92 -6.85 2.51
N VAL A 2 -11.41 -8.10 2.50
CA VAL A 2 -11.15 -8.90 1.27
C VAL A 2 -12.34 -8.96 0.30
N LYS A 3 -13.56 -9.21 0.80
CA LYS A 3 -14.78 -9.23 -0.03
C LYS A 3 -14.99 -7.94 -0.84
N LYS A 4 -14.78 -6.76 -0.22
CA LYS A 4 -14.93 -5.46 -0.90
C LYS A 4 -13.88 -5.27 -1.99
N ILE A 5 -12.64 -5.68 -1.73
CA ILE A 5 -11.56 -5.61 -2.71
C ILE A 5 -11.85 -6.52 -3.91
N ASN A 6 -12.39 -7.73 -3.68
CA ASN A 6 -12.77 -8.64 -4.76
C ASN A 6 -13.88 -8.08 -5.66
N ILE A 7 -14.83 -7.32 -5.10
CA ILE A 7 -15.87 -6.65 -5.88
C ILE A 7 -15.22 -5.61 -6.81
N ILE A 8 -14.39 -4.71 -6.26
CA ILE A 8 -13.68 -3.67 -7.03
C ILE A 8 -12.83 -4.29 -8.14
N ILE A 9 -12.11 -5.36 -7.82
CA ILE A 9 -11.29 -6.12 -8.77
C ILE A 9 -12.11 -6.58 -9.98
N LYS A 10 -13.30 -7.15 -9.72
CA LYS A 10 -14.16 -7.70 -10.78
C LYS A 10 -14.81 -6.61 -11.61
N GLU A 11 -15.38 -5.60 -10.95
CA GLU A 11 -16.08 -4.49 -11.61
C GLU A 11 -15.16 -3.68 -12.52
N ASN A 12 -13.91 -3.48 -12.10
CA ASN A 12 -12.95 -2.65 -12.82
C ASN A 12 -11.94 -3.47 -13.63
N GLN A 13 -12.13 -4.79 -13.74
CA GLN A 13 -11.25 -5.71 -14.49
C GLN A 13 -9.76 -5.51 -14.15
N ILE A 14 -9.44 -5.41 -12.86
CA ILE A 14 -8.08 -5.11 -12.39
C ILE A 14 -7.15 -6.29 -12.70
N GLU A 15 -6.10 -6.05 -13.48
CA GLU A 15 -5.09 -7.06 -13.82
C GLU A 15 -3.91 -7.09 -12.83
N LYS A 16 -3.63 -5.97 -12.16
CA LYS A 16 -2.50 -5.82 -11.24
C LYS A 16 -2.92 -5.08 -9.97
N LEU A 17 -2.55 -5.64 -8.83
CA LEU A 17 -2.75 -5.03 -7.52
C LEU A 17 -1.41 -4.82 -6.82
N ILE A 18 -1.16 -3.58 -6.41
CA ILE A 18 0.02 -3.21 -5.63
C ILE A 18 -0.41 -3.09 -4.17
N ILE A 19 0.25 -3.84 -3.29
CA ILE A 19 0.01 -3.82 -1.85
C ILE A 19 1.28 -3.36 -1.17
N GLY A 20 1.15 -2.32 -0.37
CA GLY A 20 2.21 -1.82 0.46
C GLY A 20 2.71 -2.81 1.52
N LEU A 21 4.03 -2.90 1.64
CA LEU A 21 4.76 -3.75 2.58
C LEU A 21 5.58 -2.86 3.52
N PRO A 22 4.99 -2.45 4.67
CA PRO A 22 5.63 -1.53 5.60
C PRO A 22 6.70 -2.27 6.42
N LYS A 23 7.91 -2.36 5.86
CA LYS A 23 9.07 -2.88 6.57
C LYS A 23 9.61 -1.85 7.56
N LEU A 24 10.26 -2.35 8.60
CA LEU A 24 11.01 -1.54 9.54
C LEU A 24 12.28 -0.98 8.86
N LEU A 25 12.87 0.06 9.45
CA LEU A 25 14.06 0.74 8.90
C LEU A 25 15.24 -0.21 8.72
N ASN A 26 15.38 -1.19 9.61
CA ASN A 26 16.38 -2.26 9.53
C ASN A 26 16.03 -3.34 8.47
N GLY A 27 14.98 -3.16 7.68
CA GLY A 27 14.52 -4.10 6.66
C GLY A 27 13.72 -5.29 7.18
N THR A 28 13.52 -5.42 8.49
CA THR A 28 12.73 -6.51 9.08
C THR A 28 11.22 -6.25 8.97
N GLU A 29 10.42 -7.32 9.02
CA GLU A 29 8.97 -7.24 8.92
C GLU A 29 8.33 -7.22 10.30
N GLY A 30 7.61 -6.14 10.63
CA GLY A 30 6.74 -6.12 11.80
C GLY A 30 5.33 -6.66 11.50
N ASP A 31 4.46 -6.63 12.51
CA ASP A 31 3.08 -7.15 12.43
C ASP A 31 2.29 -6.63 11.22
N ARG A 32 2.50 -5.36 10.85
CA ARG A 32 1.83 -4.73 9.70
C ARG A 32 2.27 -5.35 8.37
N ALA A 33 3.55 -5.68 8.21
CA ALA A 33 4.05 -6.34 7.02
C ALA A 33 3.51 -7.79 6.92
N ILE A 34 3.47 -8.50 8.04
CA ILE A 34 2.85 -9.84 8.13
C ILE A 34 1.37 -9.76 7.72
N PHE A 35 0.63 -8.76 8.22
CA PHE A 35 -0.76 -8.54 7.86
C PHE A 35 -0.95 -8.27 6.36
N SER A 36 -0.12 -7.40 5.76
CA SER A 36 -0.13 -7.15 4.31
C SER A 36 0.10 -8.43 3.51
N ARG A 37 1.03 -9.29 3.93
CA ARG A 37 1.29 -10.60 3.30
C ARG A 37 0.10 -11.54 3.42
N LEU A 38 -0.54 -11.61 4.58
CA LEU A 38 -1.73 -12.45 4.79
C LEU A 38 -2.89 -12.02 3.89
N ILE A 39 -3.14 -10.71 3.77
CA ILE A 39 -4.16 -10.18 2.86
C ILE A 39 -3.81 -10.49 1.41
N SER A 40 -2.56 -10.27 1.01
CA SER A 40 -2.07 -10.59 -0.34
C SER A 40 -2.32 -12.06 -0.70
N LYS A 41 -2.00 -13.00 0.21
CA LYS A 41 -2.27 -14.43 0.02
C LYS A 41 -3.76 -14.72 -0.16
N LYS A 42 -4.63 -14.14 0.68
CA LYS A 42 -6.09 -14.32 0.58
C LYS A 42 -6.64 -13.79 -0.74
N LEU A 43 -6.19 -12.62 -1.18
CA LEU A 43 -6.60 -12.03 -2.46
C LEU A 43 -6.09 -12.84 -3.65
N LYS A 44 -4.88 -13.37 -3.59
CA LYS A 44 -4.32 -14.25 -4.62
C LYS A 44 -5.12 -15.54 -4.76
N ALA A 45 -5.53 -16.12 -3.63
CA ALA A 45 -6.32 -17.35 -3.61
C ALA A 45 -7.70 -17.17 -4.26
N SER A 46 -8.35 -16.01 -4.07
CA SER A 46 -9.65 -15.72 -4.67
C SER A 46 -9.60 -15.14 -6.09
N ASN A 47 -8.43 -14.68 -6.56
CA ASN A 47 -8.28 -14.01 -7.86
C ASN A 47 -7.02 -14.51 -8.58
N LYS A 48 -7.08 -15.74 -9.12
CA LYS A 48 -5.92 -16.42 -9.72
C LYS A 48 -5.31 -15.72 -10.93
N GLY A 49 -6.08 -14.89 -11.64
CA GLY A 49 -5.62 -14.15 -12.84
C GLY A 49 -4.91 -12.82 -12.56
N ILE A 50 -4.84 -12.39 -11.30
CA ILE A 50 -4.37 -11.03 -10.97
C ILE A 50 -2.93 -11.08 -10.48
N ARG A 51 -2.09 -10.20 -11.02
CA ARG A 51 -0.73 -10.00 -10.56
C ARG A 51 -0.73 -9.16 -9.28
N ILE A 52 -0.46 -9.80 -8.15
CA ILE A 52 -0.29 -9.10 -6.87
C ILE A 52 1.19 -8.83 -6.61
N VAL A 53 1.55 -7.57 -6.39
CA VAL A 53 2.90 -7.11 -6.08
C VAL A 53 2.93 -6.55 -4.66
N LEU A 54 3.90 -7.00 -3.85
CA LEU A 54 4.20 -6.40 -2.56
C LEU A 54 5.29 -5.34 -2.75
N TRP A 55 4.98 -4.09 -2.45
CA TRP A 55 5.89 -2.96 -2.66
C TRP A 55 6.46 -2.44 -1.35
N ASP A 56 7.77 -2.22 -1.30
CA ASP A 56 8.47 -1.80 -0.10
C ASP A 56 8.27 -0.31 0.17
N GLU A 57 7.66 0.04 1.30
CA GLU A 57 7.25 1.42 1.64
C GLU A 57 8.34 2.28 2.32
N ARG A 58 9.59 1.78 2.45
CA ARG A 58 10.63 2.36 3.32
C ARG A 58 10.91 3.86 3.13
N LEU A 59 10.54 4.48 2.01
CA LEU A 59 10.83 5.89 1.71
C LEU A 59 9.66 6.88 1.91
N THR A 60 8.44 6.41 2.23
CA THR A 60 7.25 7.25 2.02
C THR A 60 6.61 7.77 3.30
N THR A 61 6.78 7.09 4.44
CA THR A 61 6.02 7.42 5.65
C THR A 61 6.65 8.53 6.50
N GLU A 62 7.98 8.62 6.60
CA GLU A 62 8.61 9.56 7.53
C GLU A 62 8.58 11.01 7.04
N GLN A 63 8.86 11.24 5.75
CA GLN A 63 8.82 12.56 5.12
C GLN A 63 7.39 13.10 5.00
N ALA A 64 6.43 12.26 4.58
CA ALA A 64 5.01 12.64 4.53
C ALA A 64 4.47 12.98 5.92
N PHE A 65 4.84 12.21 6.95
CA PHE A 65 4.41 12.48 8.33
C PHE A 65 5.01 13.79 8.87
N LYS A 66 6.30 14.06 8.61
CA LYS A 66 6.95 15.32 8.98
C LYS A 66 6.32 16.53 8.27
N SER A 67 6.03 16.42 6.97
CA SER A 67 5.39 17.50 6.19
C SER A 67 3.92 17.75 6.55
N MET A 68 3.18 16.75 7.02
CA MET A 68 1.78 16.94 7.43
C MET A 68 1.65 17.45 8.87
N LYS A 69 2.60 17.11 9.77
CA LYS A 69 2.60 17.60 11.16
C LYS A 69 2.83 19.12 11.24
N SER A 70 3.58 19.71 10.30
CA SER A 70 3.81 21.16 10.22
C SER A 70 2.58 21.98 9.84
N THR A 71 1.49 21.34 9.36
CA THR A 71 0.25 22.03 8.94
C THR A 71 -0.81 22.15 10.05
N GLY A 72 -0.50 21.78 11.30
CA GLY A 72 -1.39 21.95 12.46
C GLY A 72 -2.62 21.02 12.50
N MET A 73 -2.70 20.03 11.61
CA MET A 73 -3.83 19.08 11.58
C MET A 73 -3.80 18.08 12.74
N LYS A 74 -4.99 17.76 13.28
CA LYS A 74 -5.16 16.71 14.30
C LYS A 74 -4.74 15.34 13.74
N ILE A 75 -3.97 14.57 14.53
CA ILE A 75 -3.37 13.26 14.16
C ILE A 75 -4.39 12.27 13.58
N LYS A 76 -5.63 12.28 14.06
CA LYS A 76 -6.71 11.39 13.56
C LYS A 76 -7.10 11.70 12.11
N ASN A 77 -7.16 12.98 11.74
CA ASN A 77 -7.47 13.42 10.39
C ASN A 77 -6.30 13.19 9.45
N ILE A 78 -5.07 13.33 9.96
CA ILE A 78 -3.85 12.96 9.24
C ILE A 78 -3.90 11.47 8.92
N LYS A 79 -4.12 10.57 9.90
CA LYS A 79 -4.16 9.11 9.66
C LYS A 79 -5.19 8.68 8.61
N SER A 80 -6.37 9.31 8.60
CA SER A 80 -7.42 9.01 7.60
C SER A 80 -6.97 9.39 6.18
N LYS A 81 -6.47 10.62 5.99
CA LYS A 81 -5.95 11.07 4.69
C LYS A 81 -4.67 10.34 4.28
N LEU A 82 -3.84 10.00 5.24
CA LEU A 82 -2.54 9.37 5.05
C LEU A 82 -2.67 7.98 4.43
N ASN A 83 -3.77 7.25 4.64
CA ASN A 83 -3.98 5.97 3.97
C ASN A 83 -4.13 6.13 2.44
N SER A 84 -4.97 7.06 1.98
CA SER A 84 -5.14 7.33 0.54
C SER A 84 -3.89 7.95 -0.07
N VAL A 85 -3.25 8.88 0.64
CA VAL A 85 -2.00 9.50 0.20
C VAL A 85 -0.88 8.44 0.11
N SER A 86 -0.77 7.53 1.08
CA SER A 86 0.22 6.45 1.02
C SER A 86 -0.02 5.52 -0.16
N ALA A 87 -1.28 5.20 -0.46
CA ALA A 87 -1.62 4.38 -1.64
C ALA A 87 -1.19 5.06 -2.96
N ILE A 88 -1.39 6.38 -3.07
CA ILE A 88 -0.93 7.17 -4.23
C ILE A 88 0.60 7.12 -4.33
N ILE A 89 1.32 7.44 -3.25
CA ILE A 89 2.79 7.46 -3.25
C ILE A 89 3.37 6.07 -3.57
N ILE A 90 2.77 4.99 -3.04
CA ILE A 90 3.16 3.61 -3.36
C ILE A 90 3.02 3.34 -4.86
N LEU A 91 1.89 3.75 -5.45
CA LEU A 91 1.65 3.56 -6.88
C LEU A 91 2.63 4.37 -7.73
N GLU A 92 2.83 5.65 -7.41
CA GLU A 92 3.79 6.53 -8.10
C GLU A 92 5.21 5.97 -8.03
N SER A 93 5.66 5.58 -6.84
CA SER A 93 6.98 4.96 -6.62
C SER A 93 7.15 3.67 -7.44
N TYR A 94 6.12 2.82 -7.47
CA TYR A 94 6.13 1.60 -8.27
C TYR A 94 6.22 1.90 -9.77
N LEU A 95 5.43 2.84 -10.28
CA LEU A 95 5.41 3.22 -11.70
C LEU A 95 6.74 3.87 -12.13
N GLN A 96 7.31 4.74 -11.30
CA GLN A 96 8.63 5.33 -11.54
C GLN A 96 9.72 4.26 -11.66
N ASN A 97 9.69 3.25 -10.78
CA ASN A 97 10.64 2.14 -10.86
C ASN A 97 10.46 1.26 -12.12
N GLN A 98 9.24 1.13 -12.65
CA GLN A 98 8.99 0.43 -13.91
C GLN A 98 9.50 1.23 -15.11
N ASN A 99 9.32 2.55 -15.11
CA ASN A 99 9.72 3.44 -16.22
C ASN A 99 11.23 3.74 -16.26
N ALA A 100 11.95 3.52 -15.17
CA ALA A 100 13.40 3.68 -15.11
C ALA A 100 14.18 2.48 -15.71
N LYS A 101 13.47 1.54 -16.36
CA LYS A 101 14.01 0.41 -17.11
C LYS A 101 13.64 0.52 -18.57
#